data_AF-A0A4S2GF11-F1
#
_entry.id   AF-A0A4S2GF11-F1
#
_cell.length_a   1.000
_cell.length_b   1.000
_cell.length_c   1.000
_cell.angle_alpha   90.00
_cell.angle_beta   90.00
_cell.angle_gamma   90.00
#
_symmetry.space_group_name_H-M   'P 1'
#
loop_
_entity.id
_entity.type
_entity.pdbx_description
1 polymer ?
#
loop_
_entity_poly.entity_id
_entity_poly.type
_entity_poly.pdbx_seq_one_letter_code
_entity_poly.pdbx_strand_id
1 'polypeptide(L)'
;MPLFICAKCGCIDNTATSSYWSLDLGCVSDDLEYHPTLESYKHKALCSECGRVEFVRKPDGSTSRMVVPGKWHGLFPKKQATDDEKRRANRNGRF
;
A
#
# COMPACT_ATOMS: atom_id res chain seq x y z
N MET A 1 -14.41 5.02 -5.82
CA MET A 1 -12.95 4.73 -5.77
C MET A 1 -12.76 3.22 -5.80
N PRO A 2 -11.82 2.68 -6.59
CA PRO A 2 -11.60 1.25 -6.74
C PRO A 2 -11.12 0.60 -5.44
N LEU A 3 -11.40 -0.69 -5.30
CA LEU A 3 -10.93 -1.55 -4.21
C LEU A 3 -9.71 -2.35 -4.69
N PHE A 4 -8.90 -2.83 -3.75
CA PHE A 4 -7.79 -3.72 -4.07
C PHE A 4 -7.48 -4.67 -2.92
N ILE A 5 -6.81 -5.76 -3.24
CA ILE A 5 -6.33 -6.78 -2.32
C ILE A 5 -4.88 -6.44 -1.95
N CYS A 6 -4.62 -6.28 -0.66
CA CYS A 6 -3.29 -6.06 -0.13
C CYS A 6 -2.38 -7.27 -0.42
N ALA A 7 -1.21 -7.03 -1.02
CA ALA A 7 -0.25 -8.09 -1.34
C ALA A 7 0.39 -8.75 -0.09
N LYS A 8 0.40 -8.06 1.07
CA LYS A 8 0.99 -8.57 2.32
C LYS A 8 0.02 -9.39 3.16
N CYS A 9 -1.21 -8.90 3.36
CA CYS A 9 -2.17 -9.56 4.25
C CYS A 9 -3.41 -10.12 3.54
N GLY A 10 -3.62 -9.81 2.26
CA GLY A 10 -4.79 -10.26 1.50
C GLY A 10 -6.12 -9.61 1.90
N CYS A 11 -6.10 -8.57 2.73
CA CYS A 11 -7.30 -7.80 3.04
C CYS A 11 -7.68 -6.87 1.91
N ILE A 12 -8.98 -6.57 1.81
CA ILE A 12 -9.51 -5.60 0.85
C ILE A 12 -9.45 -4.21 1.47
N ASP A 13 -8.86 -3.27 0.75
CA ASP A 13 -8.83 -1.85 1.10
C ASP A 13 -9.26 -1.01 -0.11
N ASN A 14 -9.55 0.27 0.12
CA ASN A 14 -9.91 1.22 -0.90
C ASN A 14 -8.67 2.02 -1.29
N THR A 15 -8.52 2.23 -2.60
CA THR A 15 -7.43 3.06 -3.14
C THR A 15 -7.47 4.51 -2.64
N ALA A 16 -8.61 4.98 -2.13
CA ALA A 16 -8.78 6.31 -1.51
C ALA A 16 -8.21 6.42 -0.09
N THR A 17 -8.19 5.31 0.65
CA THR A 17 -7.93 5.26 2.10
C THR A 17 -6.54 4.75 2.44
N SER A 18 -5.79 4.34 1.41
CA SER A 18 -4.44 3.80 1.49
C SER A 18 -3.50 4.63 0.62
N SER A 19 -2.19 4.41 0.76
CA SER A 19 -1.19 5.00 -0.12
C SER A 19 -1.10 4.30 -1.48
N TYR A 20 -2.15 3.61 -1.93
CA TYR A 20 -2.17 2.79 -3.14
C TYR A 20 -1.58 3.51 -4.36
N TRP A 21 -2.01 4.75 -4.64
CA TRP A 21 -1.52 5.50 -5.80
C TRP A 21 -0.06 5.89 -5.71
N SER A 22 0.49 5.94 -4.49
CA SER A 22 1.91 6.17 -4.26
C SER A 22 2.75 4.89 -4.32
N LEU A 23 2.12 3.72 -4.23
CA LEU A 23 2.77 2.41 -4.18
C LEU A 23 2.65 1.60 -5.48
N ASP A 24 1.47 1.61 -6.13
CA ASP A 24 1.06 0.62 -7.15
C ASP A 24 1.09 1.13 -8.60
N LEU A 25 1.56 2.34 -8.87
CA LEU A 25 1.64 2.83 -10.23
C LEU A 25 3.00 3.47 -10.43
N GLY A 26 3.66 3.16 -11.54
CA GLY A 26 4.95 3.69 -11.98
C GLY A 26 5.00 5.22 -12.15
N CYS A 27 4.19 5.97 -11.41
CA CYS A 27 4.18 7.41 -11.24
C CYS A 27 5.05 7.88 -10.06
N VAL A 28 5.34 7.03 -9.08
CA VAL A 28 6.18 7.41 -7.93
C VAL A 28 7.48 6.62 -7.95
N SER A 29 8.39 7.16 -8.76
CA SER A 29 9.85 7.27 -8.61
C SER A 29 10.59 6.17 -7.83
N ASP A 30 11.69 5.70 -8.41
CA ASP A 30 12.75 4.89 -7.78
C ASP A 30 13.27 5.45 -6.42
N ASP A 31 12.86 6.65 -6.03
CA ASP A 31 13.21 7.34 -4.78
C ASP A 31 12.37 6.94 -3.55
N LEU A 32 11.40 6.01 -3.66
CA LEU A 32 10.69 5.52 -2.48
C LEU A 32 11.57 4.57 -1.67
N GLU A 33 11.88 4.98 -0.45
CA GLU A 33 12.51 4.11 0.54
C GLU A 33 11.46 3.20 1.19
N TYR A 34 11.84 1.99 1.57
CA TYR A 34 10.94 1.04 2.21
C TYR A 34 11.51 0.66 3.56
N HIS A 35 10.63 0.57 4.56
CA HIS A 35 10.99 -0.05 5.83
C HIS A 35 11.51 -1.49 5.57
N PRO A 36 12.54 -1.97 6.29
CA PRO A 36 13.14 -3.29 6.03
C PRO A 36 12.12 -4.44 5.97
N THR A 37 11.06 -4.37 6.78
CA THR A 37 9.99 -5.39 6.83
C THR A 37 9.06 -5.38 5.61
N LEU A 38 9.14 -4.35 4.76
CA LEU A 38 8.28 -4.13 3.59
C LEU A 38 9.03 -4.23 2.26
N GLU A 39 10.33 -4.51 2.29
CA GLU A 39 11.18 -4.55 1.11
C GLU A 39 10.73 -5.60 0.07
N SER A 40 10.25 -6.77 0.52
CA SER A 40 9.67 -7.81 -0.36
C SER A 40 8.34 -7.43 -1.01
N TYR A 41 7.78 -6.28 -0.63
CA TYR A 41 6.53 -5.72 -1.14
C TYR A 41 6.74 -4.42 -1.94
N LYS A 42 7.98 -4.13 -2.36
CA LYS A 42 8.28 -3.05 -3.31
C LYS A 42 7.39 -3.17 -4.55
N HIS A 43 6.79 -2.05 -4.95
CA HIS A 43 5.89 -1.94 -6.10
C HIS A 43 4.65 -2.86 -6.04
N LYS A 44 4.23 -3.24 -4.83
CA LYS A 44 2.98 -3.99 -4.63
C LYS A 44 1.98 -3.13 -3.87
N ALA A 45 0.70 -3.32 -4.20
CA ALA A 45 -0.39 -2.68 -3.49
C ALA A 45 -0.47 -3.14 -2.01
N LEU A 46 -0.37 -2.20 -1.07
CA LEU A 46 -0.49 -2.45 0.37
C LEU A 46 -1.69 -1.68 0.94
N CYS A 47 -2.42 -2.31 1.85
CA CYS A 47 -3.47 -1.63 2.61
C CYS A 47 -2.88 -0.61 3.58
N SER A 48 -3.71 0.33 4.03
CA SER A 48 -3.42 1.37 5.04
C SER A 48 -2.65 0.88 6.27
N GLU A 49 -2.91 -0.34 6.72
CA GLU A 49 -2.24 -0.96 7.86
C GLU A 49 -0.87 -1.56 7.49
N CYS A 50 -0.76 -2.18 6.32
CA CYS A 50 0.47 -2.87 5.91
C CYS A 50 1.51 -1.91 5.34
N GLY A 51 1.09 -0.83 4.70
CA GLY A 51 2.00 0.14 4.10
C GLY A 51 1.32 1.48 3.89
N ARG A 52 1.93 2.52 4.45
CA ARG A 52 1.59 3.92 4.18
C ARG A 52 2.86 4.67 3.80
N VAL A 53 2.70 5.70 2.99
CA VAL A 53 3.79 6.63 2.68
C VAL A 53 3.85 7.71 3.75
N GLU A 54 5.05 7.93 4.27
CA GLU A 54 5.39 9.03 5.16
C GLU A 54 6.52 9.87 4.58
N PHE A 55 6.49 11.16 4.89
CA PHE A 55 7.57 12.08 4.55
C PHE A 55 8.54 12.12 5.72
N VAL A 56 9.73 11.56 5.52
CA VAL A 56 10.78 11.49 6.53
C VAL A 56 11.83 12.55 6.23
N ARG A 57 12.07 13.42 7.21
CA ARG A 57 13.14 14.43 7.12
C ARG A 57 14.48 13.77 7.45
N LYS A 58 15.41 13.84 6.50
CA LYS A 58 16.76 13.30 6.64
C LYS A 58 17.67 14.26 7.43
N PRO A 59 18.77 13.77 8.01
CA PRO A 59 19.73 14.59 8.74
C PRO A 59 20.37 15.71 7.91
N ASP A 60 20.43 15.53 6.58
CA ASP A 60 20.92 16.52 5.61
C ASP A 60 19.90 17.64 5.32
N GLY A 61 18.72 17.61 5.95
CA GLY A 61 17.65 18.59 5.77
C GLY A 61 16.72 18.30 4.58
N SER A 62 17.02 17.29 3.75
CA SER A 62 16.15 16.84 2.67
C SER A 62 14.94 16.08 3.20
N THR A 63 13.88 15.99 2.40
CA THR A 63 12.69 15.20 2.73
C THR A 63 12.60 14.03 1.75
N SER A 64 12.52 12.82 2.30
CA SER A 64 12.36 11.58 1.54
C SER A 64 10.97 10.99 1.78
N ARG A 65 10.51 10.17 0.83
CA ARG A 65 9.27 9.42 0.97
C ARG A 65 9.63 8.00 1.36
N MET A 66 9.13 7.55 2.51
CA MET A 66 9.36 6.22 3.02
C MET A 66 8.04 5.46 3.19
N VAL A 67 8.01 4.21 2.74
CA VAL A 67 6.90 3.29 2.99
C VAL A 67 7.13 2.60 4.33
N VAL A 68 6.23 2.83 5.27
CA VAL A 68 6.29 2.29 6.63
C VAL A 68 5.03 1.50 6.97
N PRO A 69 5.08 0.54 7.91
CA PRO A 69 3.87 -0.07 8.46
C PRO A 69 2.93 1.01 9.02
N GLY A 70 1.65 0.89 8.72
CA GLY A 70 0.65 1.88 9.11
C GLY A 70 -0.34 1.35 10.13
N LYS A 71 -1.51 1.97 10.14
CA LYS A 71 -2.67 1.55 10.93
C LYS A 71 -3.89 1.56 10.04
N TRP A 72 -4.84 0.68 10.33
CA TRP A 72 -6.12 0.66 9.63
C TRP A 72 -6.83 2.00 9.78
N HIS A 73 -7.33 2.55 8.67
CA HIS A 73 -7.91 3.90 8.63
C HIS A 73 -9.27 4.02 9.36
N GLY A 74 -9.94 2.91 9.69
CA GLY A 74 -11.17 2.89 10.50
C GLY A 74 -12.46 3.34 9.81
N LEU A 75 -12.40 3.71 8.53
CA LEU A 75 -13.57 4.19 7.75
C LEU A 75 -14.51 3.05 7.32
N PHE A 76 -14.00 1.82 7.22
CA PHE A 76 -14.81 0.61 7.01
C PHE A 76 -14.14 -0.59 7.68
N PRO A 77 -14.89 -1.68 7.97
CA PRO A 77 -14.32 -2.86 8.61
C PRO A 77 -13.27 -3.55 7.72
N LYS A 78 -12.17 -3.99 8.33
CA LYS A 78 -11.16 -4.81 7.67
C LYS A 78 -11.77 -6.17 7.30
N LYS A 79 -11.66 -6.57 6.02
CA LYS A 79 -12.15 -7.85 5.52
C LYS A 79 -11.08 -8.57 4.70
N GLN A 80 -11.01 -9.89 4.85
CA GLN A 80 -10.17 -10.74 4.03
C GLN A 80 -10.81 -10.94 2.65
N ALA A 81 -10.01 -10.87 1.58
CA ALA A 81 -10.50 -11.19 0.25
C ALA A 81 -10.93 -12.67 0.18
N THR A 82 -12.13 -12.89 -0.32
CA THR A 82 -12.65 -14.22 -0.68
C THR A 82 -11.92 -14.77 -1.90
N ASP A 83 -12.00 -16.08 -2.14
CA ASP A 83 -11.34 -16.68 -3.31
C ASP A 83 -11.94 -16.22 -4.63
N ASP A 84 -13.24 -15.91 -4.65
CA ASP A 84 -13.91 -15.34 -5.82
C ASP A 84 -13.41 -13.91 -6.12
N GLU A 85 -13.22 -13.09 -5.08
CA GLU A 85 -12.60 -11.77 -5.21
C GLU A 85 -11.15 -11.87 -5.71
N LYS A 86 -10.35 -12.81 -5.19
CA LYS A 86 -8.99 -13.05 -5.70
C LYS A 86 -8.96 -13.42 -7.18
N ARG A 87 -9.96 -14.16 -7.68
CA ARG A 87 -10.08 -14.52 -9.10
C ARG A 87 -10.49 -13.34 -9.99
N ARG A 88 -11.27 -12.40 -9.44
CA ARG A 88 -11.74 -11.20 -10.16
C ARG A 88 -10.72 -10.07 -10.19
N ALA A 89 -9.80 -10.05 -9.22
CA ALA A 89 -8.75 -9.05 -9.15
C ALA A 89 -7.77 -9.16 -10.32
N ASN A 90 -7.31 -8.01 -10.84
CA ASN A 90 -6.27 -7.96 -11.85
C ASN A 90 -4.89 -8.35 -11.26
N ARG A 91 -3.83 -8.30 -12.09
CA ARG A 91 -2.45 -8.65 -11.67
C ARG A 91 -1.90 -7.84 -10.47
N ASN A 92 -2.48 -6.67 -10.18
CA ASN A 92 -2.11 -5.81 -9.06
C ASN A 92 -3.05 -5.98 -7.84
N GLY A 93 -3.96 -6.95 -7.89
CA GLY A 93 -4.95 -7.17 -6.83
C GLY A 93 -6.14 -6.20 -6.87
N ARG A 94 -6.26 -5.35 -7.90
CA ARG A 94 -7.32 -4.33 -8.01
C ARG A 94 -8.55 -4.84 -8.76
N PHE A 95 -9.72 -4.39 -8.32
CA PHE A 95 -11.03 -4.59 -8.96
C PHE A 95 -11.42 -3.39 -9.83
#